data_AF-A0A7J7PMW3-F1
#
_entry.id   AF-A0A7J7PMW3-F1
#
_cell.length_a   1.000
_cell.length_b   1.000
_cell.length_c   1.000
_cell.angle_alpha   90.00
_cell.angle_beta   90.00
_cell.angle_gamma   90.00
#
_symmetry.space_group_name_H-M   'P 1'
#
loop_
_entity.id
_entity.type
_entity.pdbx_description
1 polymer ?
#
loop_
_entity_poly.entity_id
_entity_poly.type
_entity_poly.pdbx_seq_one_letter_code
_entity_poly.pdbx_strand_id
1 'polypeptide(L)'
;MSVLMHFGPPYIHRQPDLGWAPYHQHLAGKTRSQLAAYLLVLLEHLADCAADPDSSHGSADFLPHTLLFMGPRGVLPPSKIWERITALHLLAMKMWQHGSRPPAAFVVGGVDRGGPSQAGTGRRGGAPLYRSLSGRPGGWGHSQDFGLVRGIFLAGYECWPKILGLQSLQLKQALRTELGLPLDYDSAQRADQAATPPPGTPPAEAHAVVQAQITTYNRKILANRKKEVEYLDKRAKQIVTALRQEYASGAGGGGAAAAAQPRQQLAVMPQQQQPPQQQRAPGIVGGPGAAPSRMQQAAAQA
;
A
#
# COMPACT_ATOMS: atom_id res chain seq x y z
N MET A 1 -19.01 4.98 1.81
CA MET A 1 -17.65 5.19 2.33
C MET A 1 -16.74 5.46 1.14
N SER A 2 -15.74 6.35 1.29
CA SER A 2 -14.79 6.63 0.20
C SER A 2 -13.94 5.41 -0.15
N VAL A 3 -14.08 4.88 -1.37
CA VAL A 3 -13.24 3.79 -1.88
C VAL A 3 -11.75 4.16 -1.90
N LEU A 4 -11.43 5.42 -2.20
CA LEU A 4 -10.06 5.93 -2.24
C LEU A 4 -9.40 5.95 -0.85
N MET A 5 -10.15 6.28 0.20
CA MET A 5 -9.65 6.30 1.58
C MET A 5 -9.43 4.89 2.18
N HIS A 6 -10.05 3.86 1.58
CA HIS A 6 -9.89 2.47 1.99
C HIS A 6 -8.83 1.72 1.17
N PHE A 7 -8.79 1.91 -0.15
CA PHE A 7 -7.94 1.13 -1.06
C PHE A 7 -6.77 1.91 -1.66
N GLY A 8 -6.79 3.24 -1.61
CA GLY A 8 -5.84 4.07 -2.34
C GLY A 8 -6.09 4.05 -3.85
N PRO A 9 -5.26 4.75 -4.64
CA PRO A 9 -5.38 4.77 -6.09
C PRO A 9 -5.21 3.35 -6.67
N PRO A 10 -5.95 3.00 -7.74
CA PRO A 10 -5.93 1.66 -8.32
C PRO A 10 -4.52 1.33 -8.81
N TYR A 11 -3.90 0.27 -8.26
CA TYR A 11 -2.56 -0.13 -8.68
C TYR A 11 -2.63 -0.93 -9.99
N ILE A 12 -2.17 -0.33 -11.08
CA ILE A 12 -2.23 -0.92 -12.42
C ILE A 12 -0.88 -1.55 -12.76
N HIS A 13 -0.77 -2.87 -12.58
CA HIS A 13 0.44 -3.62 -12.90
C HIS A 13 0.14 -4.81 -13.80
N ARG A 14 0.07 -4.53 -15.12
CA ARG A 14 -0.17 -5.44 -16.25
C ARG A 14 -1.50 -6.20 -16.28
N GLN A 15 -2.11 -6.53 -15.14
CA GLN A 15 -3.50 -7.01 -15.07
C GLN A 15 -4.45 -5.83 -14.89
N PRO A 16 -5.33 -5.52 -15.87
CA PRO A 16 -6.08 -4.26 -15.89
C PRO A 16 -7.29 -4.19 -14.93
N ASP A 17 -7.55 -5.23 -14.13
CA ASP A 17 -8.84 -5.42 -13.44
C ASP A 17 -8.76 -5.38 -11.91
N LEU A 18 -7.73 -6.00 -11.30
CA LEU A 18 -7.67 -6.19 -9.85
C LEU A 18 -7.64 -4.87 -9.06
N GLY A 19 -6.89 -3.87 -9.53
CA GLY A 19 -6.86 -2.54 -8.92
C GLY A 19 -8.18 -1.76 -9.03
N TRP A 20 -9.00 -2.07 -10.04
CA TRP A 20 -10.27 -1.39 -10.31
C TRP A 20 -11.50 -2.08 -9.72
N ALA A 21 -11.38 -3.34 -9.28
CA ALA A 21 -12.50 -4.10 -8.71
C ALA A 21 -13.18 -3.39 -7.51
N PRO A 22 -12.45 -2.80 -6.53
CA PRO A 22 -13.09 -2.04 -5.46
C PRO A 22 -13.85 -0.81 -5.99
N TYR A 23 -13.32 -0.13 -7.01
CA TYR A 23 -13.94 1.05 -7.60
C TYR A 23 -15.25 0.71 -8.31
N HIS A 24 -15.27 -0.35 -9.12
CA HIS A 24 -16.50 -0.80 -9.79
C HIS A 24 -17.58 -1.28 -8.82
N GLN A 25 -17.20 -1.90 -7.69
CA GLN A 25 -18.14 -2.30 -6.63
C GLN A 25 -18.80 -1.11 -5.92
N HIS A 26 -18.04 -0.02 -5.68
CA HIS A 26 -18.54 1.13 -4.93
C HIS A 26 -19.14 2.23 -5.82
N LEU A 27 -18.80 2.25 -7.12
CA LEU A 27 -19.21 3.26 -8.11
C LEU A 27 -19.72 2.58 -9.38
N ALA A 28 -20.73 1.72 -9.21
CA ALA A 28 -21.36 0.99 -10.31
C ALA A 28 -21.89 1.95 -11.41
N GLY A 29 -21.81 1.52 -12.67
CA GLY A 29 -22.27 2.30 -13.83
C GLY A 29 -21.29 3.34 -14.38
N LYS A 30 -20.09 3.50 -13.80
CA LYS A 30 -19.02 4.34 -14.37
C LYS A 30 -18.01 3.49 -15.14
N THR A 31 -17.52 3.99 -16.28
CA THR A 31 -16.46 3.32 -17.04
C THR A 31 -15.10 3.54 -16.39
N ARG A 32 -14.11 2.68 -16.70
CA ARG A 32 -12.73 2.83 -16.19
C ARG A 32 -12.13 4.19 -16.56
N SER A 33 -12.35 4.65 -17.79
CA SER A 33 -11.84 5.96 -18.26
C SER A 33 -12.47 7.13 -17.49
N GLN A 34 -13.77 7.07 -17.16
CA GLN A 34 -14.42 8.06 -16.32
C GLN A 34 -13.83 8.07 -14.90
N LEU A 35 -13.70 6.89 -14.28
CA LEU A 35 -13.11 6.75 -12.94
C LEU A 35 -11.65 7.22 -12.90
N ALA A 36 -10.87 6.93 -13.94
CA ALA A 36 -9.48 7.41 -14.08
C ALA A 36 -9.41 8.92 -14.23
N ALA A 37 -10.25 9.53 -15.07
CA ALA A 37 -10.31 10.98 -15.24
C ALA A 37 -10.68 11.68 -13.92
N TYR A 38 -11.68 11.16 -13.19
CA TYR A 38 -12.04 11.70 -11.87
C TYR A 38 -10.87 11.58 -10.88
N LEU A 39 -10.18 10.44 -10.83
CA LEU A 39 -9.03 10.22 -9.94
C LEU A 39 -7.83 11.10 -10.27
N LEU A 40 -7.55 11.39 -11.55
CA LEU A 40 -6.43 12.25 -11.95
C LEU A 40 -6.61 13.67 -11.43
N VAL A 41 -7.75 14.31 -11.75
CA VAL A 41 -8.13 15.65 -11.25
C VAL A 41 -8.09 15.70 -9.72
N LEU A 42 -8.50 14.61 -9.07
CA LEU A 42 -8.47 14.48 -7.62
C LEU A 42 -7.05 14.51 -7.04
N LEU A 43 -6.16 13.71 -7.61
CA LEU A 43 -4.81 13.51 -7.10
C LEU A 43 -3.92 14.72 -7.39
N GLU A 44 -4.14 15.39 -8.52
CA GLU A 44 -3.52 16.67 -8.88
C GLU A 44 -3.87 17.74 -7.83
N HIS A 45 -5.17 18.02 -7.64
CA HIS A 45 -5.61 19.01 -6.63
C HIS A 45 -5.14 18.66 -5.21
N LEU A 46 -5.19 17.38 -4.80
CA LEU A 46 -4.67 16.96 -3.49
C LEU A 46 -3.16 17.15 -3.34
N ALA A 47 -2.39 17.01 -4.43
CA ALA A 47 -0.96 17.25 -4.43
C ALA A 47 -0.66 18.74 -4.30
N ASP A 48 -1.40 19.60 -5.02
CA ASP A 48 -1.30 21.05 -4.93
C ASP A 48 -1.61 21.55 -3.51
N CYS A 49 -2.71 21.11 -2.91
CA CYS A 49 -3.06 21.42 -1.51
C CYS A 49 -2.07 20.87 -0.47
N ALA A 50 -1.28 19.85 -0.84
CA ALA A 50 -0.22 19.31 0.02
C ALA A 50 1.13 20.03 -0.18
N ALA A 51 1.32 20.72 -1.31
CA ALA A 51 2.50 21.52 -1.62
C ALA A 51 2.37 22.96 -1.08
N ASP A 52 1.19 23.57 -1.19
CA ASP A 52 0.89 24.90 -0.67
C ASP A 52 -0.32 24.87 0.31
N PRO A 53 -0.06 24.62 1.61
CA PRO A 53 -1.10 24.52 2.63
C PRO A 53 -1.72 25.88 3.02
N ASP A 54 -1.11 27.00 2.62
CA ASP A 54 -1.62 28.35 2.88
C ASP A 54 -2.44 28.90 1.69
N SER A 55 -2.48 28.17 0.56
CA SER A 55 -3.28 28.53 -0.60
C SER A 55 -4.79 28.52 -0.34
N SER A 56 -5.48 29.55 -0.85
CA SER A 56 -6.95 29.62 -0.84
C SER A 56 -7.63 28.54 -1.71
N HIS A 57 -6.85 27.84 -2.54
CA HIS A 57 -7.27 26.65 -3.28
C HIS A 57 -7.40 25.40 -2.40
N GLY A 58 -6.87 25.41 -1.18
CA GLY A 58 -6.96 24.31 -0.21
C GLY A 58 -8.34 24.06 0.42
N SER A 59 -9.37 24.86 0.09
CA SER A 59 -10.72 24.60 0.63
C SER A 59 -11.35 23.35 0.01
N ALA A 60 -11.90 22.50 0.88
CA ALA A 60 -12.69 21.34 0.50
C ALA A 60 -13.96 21.69 -0.30
N ASP A 61 -14.36 22.96 -0.34
CA ASP A 61 -15.48 23.47 -1.15
C ASP A 61 -15.19 23.41 -2.67
N PHE A 62 -13.92 23.43 -3.06
CA PHE A 62 -13.48 23.35 -4.47
C PHE A 62 -13.20 21.93 -4.95
N LEU A 63 -13.48 20.91 -4.14
CA LEU A 63 -13.30 19.51 -4.51
C LEU A 63 -14.47 19.00 -5.36
N PRO A 64 -14.34 18.86 -6.70
CA PRO A 64 -15.34 18.14 -7.45
C PRO A 64 -15.32 16.68 -6.97
N HIS A 65 -16.51 16.09 -6.74
CA HIS A 65 -16.72 14.70 -6.30
C HIS A 65 -16.46 14.42 -4.80
N THR A 66 -17.12 15.15 -3.90
CA THR A 66 -17.19 14.91 -2.44
C THR A 66 -17.45 13.44 -2.04
N LEU A 67 -18.14 12.67 -2.88
CA LEU A 67 -18.38 11.22 -2.71
C LEU A 67 -17.09 10.38 -2.67
N LEU A 68 -16.00 10.85 -3.29
CA LEU A 68 -14.67 10.23 -3.22
C LEU A 68 -13.92 10.59 -1.92
N PHE A 69 -14.45 11.48 -1.08
CA PHE A 69 -13.74 12.06 0.06
C PHE A 69 -14.35 11.82 1.44
N MET A 70 -15.62 11.41 1.52
CA MET A 70 -16.23 11.10 2.81
C MET A 70 -15.57 9.89 3.46
N GLY A 71 -14.58 10.18 4.31
CA GLY A 71 -14.05 9.25 5.31
C GLY A 71 -15.09 8.98 6.39
N PRO A 72 -14.90 7.93 7.21
CA PRO A 72 -15.87 7.52 8.23
C PRO A 72 -16.02 8.49 9.42
N ARG A 73 -15.36 9.67 9.39
CA ARG A 73 -15.34 10.67 10.48
C ARG A 73 -15.63 12.11 10.01
N GLY A 74 -16.20 12.29 8.82
CA GLY A 74 -16.52 13.61 8.25
C GLY A 74 -15.54 14.06 7.17
N VAL A 75 -15.52 15.37 6.88
CA VAL A 75 -14.59 15.99 5.94
C VAL A 75 -13.20 16.02 6.56
N LEU A 76 -12.23 15.43 5.88
CA LEU A 76 -10.82 15.48 6.26
C LEU A 76 -10.10 16.57 5.46
N PRO A 77 -9.08 17.24 6.02
CA PRO A 77 -8.30 18.20 5.26
C PRO A 77 -7.52 17.50 4.12
N PRO A 78 -7.33 18.14 2.95
CA PRO A 78 -6.64 17.57 1.79
C PRO A 78 -5.30 16.89 2.11
N SER A 79 -4.47 17.50 2.95
CA SER A 79 -3.18 16.95 3.39
C SER A 79 -3.29 15.59 4.09
N LYS A 80 -4.34 15.34 4.87
CA LYS A 80 -4.59 14.04 5.52
C LYS A 80 -5.16 12.99 4.59
N ILE A 81 -5.92 13.41 3.58
CA ILE A 81 -6.36 12.54 2.50
C ILE A 81 -5.15 12.11 1.66
N TRP A 82 -4.28 13.05 1.29
CA TRP A 82 -3.01 12.79 0.59
C TRP A 82 -2.10 11.83 1.38
N GLU A 83 -1.84 12.11 2.67
CA GLU A 83 -1.07 11.22 3.54
C GLU A 83 -1.59 9.77 3.56
N ARG A 84 -2.92 9.59 3.59
CA ARG A 84 -3.58 8.28 3.55
C ARG A 84 -3.41 7.61 2.19
N ILE A 85 -3.62 8.35 1.10
CA ILE A 85 -3.47 7.87 -0.28
C ILE A 85 -2.04 7.37 -0.54
N THR A 86 -1.02 8.18 -0.21
CA THR A 86 0.39 7.78 -0.36
C THR A 86 0.72 6.56 0.49
N ALA A 87 0.16 6.46 1.71
CA ALA A 87 0.34 5.31 2.58
C ALA A 87 -0.21 4.01 1.96
N LEU A 88 -1.43 4.05 1.40
CA LEU A 88 -2.07 2.90 0.76
C LEU A 88 -1.35 2.50 -0.53
N HIS A 89 -0.86 3.48 -1.30
CA HIS A 89 -0.04 3.22 -2.49
C HIS A 89 1.26 2.47 -2.14
N LEU A 90 2.00 2.89 -1.11
CA LEU A 90 3.22 2.20 -0.64
C LEU A 90 2.94 0.76 -0.17
N LEU A 91 1.85 0.55 0.57
CA LEU A 91 1.41 -0.78 1.02
C LEU A 91 1.08 -1.69 -0.18
N ALA A 92 0.36 -1.17 -1.17
CA ALA A 92 0.05 -1.88 -2.41
C ALA A 92 1.33 -2.23 -3.19
N MET A 93 2.25 -1.28 -3.38
CA MET A 93 3.53 -1.53 -4.06
C MET A 93 4.32 -2.66 -3.39
N LYS A 94 4.48 -2.63 -2.06
CA LYS A 94 5.24 -3.67 -1.35
C LYS A 94 4.59 -5.05 -1.46
N MET A 95 3.25 -5.12 -1.45
CA MET A 95 2.53 -6.38 -1.73
C MET A 95 2.80 -6.92 -3.14
N TRP A 96 2.80 -6.06 -4.15
CA TRP A 96 3.08 -6.47 -5.53
C TRP A 96 4.54 -6.87 -5.75
N GLN A 97 5.50 -6.20 -5.10
CA GLN A 97 6.92 -6.58 -5.11
C GLN A 97 7.17 -7.92 -4.41
N HIS A 98 6.39 -8.25 -3.38
CA HIS A 98 6.46 -9.54 -2.68
C HIS A 98 5.90 -10.69 -3.54
N GLY A 99 4.82 -10.45 -4.28
CA GLY A 99 4.29 -11.38 -5.29
C GLY A 99 3.79 -12.70 -4.69
N SER A 100 4.34 -13.83 -5.15
CA SER A 100 4.01 -15.19 -4.69
C SER A 100 4.95 -15.73 -3.60
N ARG A 101 5.83 -14.90 -3.04
CA ARG A 101 6.80 -15.32 -2.01
C ARG A 101 6.08 -15.80 -0.73
N PRO A 102 6.72 -16.62 0.11
CA PRO A 102 6.14 -17.02 1.39
C PRO A 102 5.97 -15.81 2.33
N PRO A 103 4.97 -15.82 3.24
CA PRO A 103 4.74 -14.74 4.21
C PRO A 103 5.98 -14.35 5.03
N ALA A 104 6.82 -15.33 5.38
CA ALA A 104 8.04 -15.11 6.15
C ALA A 104 9.12 -14.28 5.41
N ALA A 105 9.03 -14.18 4.07
CA ALA A 105 9.91 -13.34 3.26
C ALA A 105 9.43 -11.88 3.12
N PHE A 106 8.34 -11.51 3.79
CA PHE A 106 7.87 -10.12 3.82
C PHE A 106 8.61 -9.34 4.92
N VAL A 107 9.55 -8.49 4.52
CA VAL A 107 10.32 -7.63 5.42
C VAL A 107 10.17 -6.17 4.98
N VAL A 108 9.91 -5.29 5.96
CA VAL A 108 9.71 -3.85 5.75
C VAL A 108 10.86 -3.07 6.41
N GLY A 109 11.46 -2.13 5.69
CA GLY A 109 12.68 -1.44 6.12
C GLY A 109 13.92 -2.34 6.12
N GLY A 110 13.86 -3.47 5.41
CA GLY A 110 15.02 -4.30 5.11
C GLY A 110 15.76 -3.76 3.89
N VAL A 111 17.09 -3.81 3.91
CA VAL A 111 17.89 -3.47 2.72
C VAL A 111 17.86 -4.68 1.77
N ASP A 112 16.83 -4.74 0.92
CA ASP A 112 16.66 -5.77 -0.11
C ASP A 112 17.76 -5.67 -1.20
N ARG A 113 18.99 -6.09 -0.89
CA ARG A 113 19.97 -6.45 -1.92
C ARG A 113 19.61 -7.84 -2.47
N GLY A 114 18.85 -7.84 -3.56
CA GLY A 114 18.58 -9.06 -4.32
C GLY A 114 19.88 -9.74 -4.78
N GLY A 115 20.13 -10.94 -4.29
CA GLY A 115 21.26 -11.77 -4.68
C GLY A 115 21.16 -13.17 -4.04
N PRO A 116 21.37 -14.26 -4.79
CA PRO A 116 21.21 -15.63 -4.28
C PRO A 116 22.43 -16.10 -3.47
N SER A 117 22.92 -15.28 -2.55
CA SER A 117 23.87 -15.68 -1.50
C SER A 117 24.06 -14.57 -0.46
N GLN A 118 23.36 -14.67 0.68
CA GLN A 118 23.84 -14.17 1.98
C GLN A 118 23.33 -15.05 3.13
N ALA A 119 23.85 -16.28 3.20
CA ALA A 119 24.12 -16.88 4.49
C ALA A 119 25.32 -16.12 5.12
N GLY A 120 25.04 -14.93 5.67
CA GLY A 120 26.04 -13.93 6.05
C GLY A 120 25.83 -13.42 7.46
N THR A 121 26.41 -14.13 8.42
CA THR A 121 26.45 -13.84 9.84
C THR A 121 26.80 -12.38 10.20
N GLY A 122 26.09 -11.81 11.19
CA GLY A 122 26.76 -10.99 12.21
C GLY A 122 26.68 -9.45 12.17
N ARG A 123 26.07 -8.77 11.17
CA ARG A 123 25.86 -7.31 11.27
C ARG A 123 24.58 -6.97 12.05
N ARG A 124 24.72 -6.19 13.14
CA ARG A 124 23.66 -5.74 14.08
C ARG A 124 22.66 -4.73 13.47
N GLY A 125 22.22 -4.97 12.23
CA GLY A 125 21.49 -4.04 11.39
C GLY A 125 20.04 -4.43 11.08
N GLY A 126 19.42 -5.31 11.86
CA GLY A 126 18.02 -5.73 11.65
C GLY A 126 17.10 -4.52 11.46
N ALA A 127 16.13 -4.66 10.56
CA ALA A 127 15.24 -3.57 10.14
C ALA A 127 14.57 -2.92 11.37
N PRO A 128 14.55 -1.57 11.50
CA PRO A 128 14.18 -0.89 12.75
C PRO A 128 12.83 -1.31 13.34
N LEU A 129 11.85 -1.60 12.48
CA LEU A 129 10.50 -2.06 12.83
C LEU A 129 10.45 -3.36 13.64
N TYR A 130 11.51 -4.19 13.56
CA TYR A 130 11.58 -5.53 14.17
C TYR A 130 12.57 -5.64 15.33
N ARG A 131 13.40 -4.62 15.58
CA ARG A 131 14.41 -4.63 16.67
C ARG A 131 13.80 -4.80 18.07
N SER A 132 12.54 -4.40 18.26
CA SER A 132 11.80 -4.52 19.52
C SER A 132 10.96 -5.81 19.63
N LEU A 133 10.89 -6.62 18.56
CA LEU A 133 10.15 -7.88 18.55
C LEU A 133 11.05 -9.08 18.90
N SER A 134 12.36 -8.98 18.68
CA SER A 134 13.32 -9.96 19.19
C SER A 134 13.41 -9.90 20.72
N GLY A 135 12.86 -10.91 21.40
CA GLY A 135 12.98 -11.08 22.86
C GLY A 135 11.66 -10.97 23.64
N ARG A 136 10.53 -10.69 23.00
CA ARG A 136 9.20 -10.89 23.60
C ARG A 136 8.59 -12.22 23.12
N PRO A 137 7.85 -12.95 23.97
CA PRO A 137 7.04 -14.11 23.54
C PRO A 137 5.76 -13.67 22.79
N GLY A 138 5.87 -12.60 22.00
CA GLY A 138 4.77 -11.98 21.28
C GLY A 138 4.33 -12.82 20.09
N GLY A 139 3.03 -12.89 19.84
CA GLY A 139 2.48 -13.60 18.69
C GLY A 139 2.68 -12.87 17.35
N TRP A 140 3.21 -11.64 17.37
CA TRP A 140 3.26 -10.75 16.22
C TRP A 140 4.68 -10.61 15.62
N GLY A 141 4.84 -11.00 14.35
CA GLY A 141 6.08 -10.86 13.59
C GLY A 141 5.86 -10.61 12.09
N HIS A 142 6.87 -10.92 11.27
CA HIS A 142 6.87 -10.68 9.81
C HIS A 142 5.64 -11.27 9.10
N SER A 143 5.22 -12.48 9.46
CA SER A 143 4.05 -13.15 8.89
C SER A 143 2.72 -12.46 9.23
N GLN A 144 2.62 -11.84 10.41
CA GLN A 144 1.45 -11.06 10.82
C GLN A 144 1.45 -9.66 10.21
N ASP A 145 2.61 -9.03 10.03
CA ASP A 145 2.70 -7.82 9.22
C ASP A 145 2.29 -8.08 7.77
N PHE A 146 2.78 -9.16 7.14
CA PHE A 146 2.31 -9.59 5.82
C PHE A 146 0.79 -9.82 5.81
N GLY A 147 0.27 -10.55 6.79
CA GLY A 147 -1.16 -10.79 6.93
C GLY A 147 -1.95 -9.48 7.05
N LEU A 148 -1.47 -8.50 7.82
CA LEU A 148 -2.09 -7.19 7.98
C LEU A 148 -2.08 -6.38 6.67
N VAL A 149 -0.94 -6.29 5.99
CA VAL A 149 -0.83 -5.56 4.72
C VAL A 149 -1.67 -6.22 3.63
N ARG A 150 -1.64 -7.56 3.53
CA ARG A 150 -2.52 -8.34 2.63
C ARG A 150 -3.99 -8.15 2.97
N GLY A 151 -4.33 -8.08 4.26
CA GLY A 151 -5.68 -7.78 4.74
C GLY A 151 -6.15 -6.40 4.29
N ILE A 152 -5.34 -5.37 4.48
CA ILE A 152 -5.61 -4.00 4.02
C ILE A 152 -5.80 -3.98 2.49
N PHE A 153 -4.95 -4.68 1.74
CA PHE A 153 -5.04 -4.77 0.28
C PHE A 153 -6.34 -5.45 -0.22
N LEU A 154 -6.79 -6.52 0.45
CA LEU A 154 -7.99 -7.29 0.06
C LEU A 154 -9.31 -6.72 0.59
N ALA A 155 -9.31 -6.10 1.77
CA ALA A 155 -10.52 -5.69 2.48
C ALA A 155 -10.68 -4.17 2.61
N GLY A 156 -9.62 -3.39 2.38
CA GLY A 156 -9.53 -1.96 2.64
C GLY A 156 -8.95 -1.64 4.03
N TYR A 157 -8.28 -0.51 4.15
CA TYR A 157 -7.86 0.07 5.44
C TYR A 157 -9.07 0.36 6.33
N GLU A 158 -8.92 0.37 7.65
CA GLU A 158 -10.03 0.55 8.62
C GLU A 158 -11.13 -0.53 8.61
N CYS A 159 -11.14 -1.44 7.63
CA CYS A 159 -12.04 -2.61 7.60
C CYS A 159 -11.59 -3.75 8.54
N TRP A 160 -11.11 -3.41 9.74
CA TRP A 160 -10.48 -4.35 10.69
C TRP A 160 -11.33 -5.59 11.02
N PRO A 161 -12.66 -5.52 11.23
CA PRO A 161 -13.46 -6.71 11.48
C PRO A 161 -13.47 -7.69 10.30
N LYS A 162 -13.49 -7.17 9.06
CA LYS A 162 -13.40 -7.99 7.84
C LYS A 162 -12.01 -8.62 7.74
N ILE A 163 -10.94 -7.86 8.02
CA ILE A 163 -9.55 -8.36 8.02
C ILE A 163 -9.35 -9.48 9.06
N LEU A 164 -9.84 -9.29 10.28
CA LEU A 164 -9.73 -10.29 11.37
C LEU A 164 -10.60 -11.54 11.12
N GLY A 165 -11.67 -11.43 10.33
CA GLY A 165 -12.48 -12.55 9.89
C GLY A 165 -11.84 -13.41 8.78
N LEU A 166 -10.78 -12.93 8.11
CA LEU A 166 -10.07 -13.71 7.08
C LEU A 166 -9.17 -14.76 7.73
N GLN A 167 -9.69 -15.96 7.89
CA GLN A 167 -8.98 -17.11 8.48
C GLN A 167 -7.62 -17.39 7.81
N SER A 168 -7.51 -17.13 6.51
CA SER A 168 -6.27 -17.29 5.73
C SER A 168 -5.14 -16.32 6.10
N LEU A 169 -5.39 -15.31 6.93
CA LEU A 169 -4.39 -14.37 7.44
C LEU A 169 -3.92 -14.70 8.86
N GLN A 170 -4.64 -15.56 9.60
CA GLN A 170 -4.32 -16.01 10.97
C GLN A 170 -4.07 -14.88 12.01
N LEU A 171 -4.49 -13.65 11.73
CA LEU A 171 -4.18 -12.47 12.56
C LEU A 171 -4.85 -12.47 13.92
N LYS A 172 -6.07 -13.01 14.01
CA LYS A 172 -6.94 -12.91 15.20
C LYS A 172 -6.28 -13.48 16.45
N GLN A 173 -5.71 -14.68 16.36
CA GLN A 173 -5.06 -15.32 17.51
C GLN A 173 -3.74 -14.63 17.86
N ALA A 174 -2.92 -14.29 16.86
CA ALA A 174 -1.67 -13.59 17.07
C ALA A 174 -1.85 -12.23 17.74
N LEU A 175 -2.86 -11.45 17.33
CA LEU A 175 -3.23 -10.16 17.91
C LEU A 175 -3.59 -10.30 19.40
N ARG A 176 -4.37 -11.32 19.75
CA ARG A 176 -4.80 -11.56 21.13
C ARG A 176 -3.66 -12.03 22.03
N THR A 177 -2.78 -12.89 21.52
CA THR A 177 -1.54 -13.27 22.20
C THR A 177 -0.68 -12.05 22.49
N GLU A 178 -0.47 -11.17 21.48
CA GLU A 178 0.32 -9.94 21.62
C GLU A 178 -0.27 -8.93 22.61
N LEU A 179 -1.61 -8.80 22.63
CA LEU A 179 -2.33 -7.92 23.54
C LEU A 179 -2.58 -8.54 24.94
N GLY A 180 -2.12 -9.78 25.18
CA GLY A 180 -2.37 -10.51 26.42
C GLY A 180 -3.86 -10.69 26.74
N LEU A 181 -4.70 -10.88 25.71
CA LEU A 181 -6.15 -11.03 25.84
C LEU A 181 -6.51 -12.53 26.02
N PRO A 182 -6.88 -12.98 27.23
CA PRO A 182 -7.09 -14.41 27.53
C PRO A 182 -8.47 -14.94 27.10
N LEU A 183 -9.33 -14.10 26.54
CA LEU A 183 -10.73 -14.41 26.23
C LEU A 183 -10.96 -14.46 24.73
N ASP A 184 -11.28 -15.63 24.18
CA ASP A 184 -12.00 -15.71 22.90
C ASP A 184 -13.48 -15.47 23.12
N TYR A 185 -13.87 -14.19 23.09
CA TYR A 185 -15.24 -13.76 23.28
C TYR A 185 -16.14 -13.99 22.05
N ASP A 186 -15.60 -14.51 20.94
CA ASP A 186 -16.42 -14.96 19.80
C ASP A 186 -16.72 -16.47 19.86
N SER A 187 -16.29 -17.16 20.92
CA SER A 187 -16.68 -18.55 21.19
C SER A 187 -18.10 -18.61 21.77
N ALA A 188 -18.97 -19.43 21.16
CA ALA A 188 -20.36 -19.61 21.60
C ALA A 188 -20.44 -19.97 23.10
N GLN A 189 -19.60 -20.93 23.53
CA GLN A 189 -19.49 -21.36 24.94
C GLN A 189 -19.29 -20.21 25.95
N ARG A 190 -18.60 -19.12 25.58
CA ARG A 190 -18.41 -17.96 26.47
C ARG A 190 -19.61 -17.02 26.49
N ALA A 191 -20.34 -16.91 25.38
CA ALA A 191 -21.63 -16.21 25.35
C ALA A 191 -22.67 -16.98 26.18
N ASP A 192 -22.73 -18.31 26.03
CA ASP A 192 -23.62 -19.19 26.78
C ASP A 192 -23.33 -19.14 28.29
N GLN A 193 -22.06 -19.14 28.68
CA GLN A 193 -21.65 -18.95 30.08
C GLN A 193 -22.07 -17.58 30.64
N ALA A 194 -22.01 -16.51 29.85
CA ALA A 194 -22.48 -15.19 30.28
C ALA A 194 -24.02 -15.07 30.34
N ALA A 195 -24.74 -15.97 29.67
CA ALA A 195 -26.19 -16.09 29.71
C ALA A 195 -26.70 -17.07 30.78
N THR A 196 -25.80 -17.77 31.49
CA THR A 196 -26.17 -18.78 32.50
C THR A 196 -26.22 -18.13 33.90
N PRO A 197 -27.32 -18.24 34.67
CA PRO A 197 -27.38 -17.71 36.02
C PRO A 197 -26.41 -18.44 36.95
N PRO A 198 -25.77 -17.75 37.93
CA PRO A 198 -24.92 -18.41 38.92
C PRO A 198 -25.66 -19.50 39.70
N PRO A 199 -24.99 -20.60 40.09
CA PRO A 199 -25.58 -21.60 40.98
C PRO A 199 -26.12 -20.95 42.26
N GLY A 200 -27.35 -21.29 42.63
CA GLY A 200 -28.03 -20.73 43.81
C GLY A 200 -28.75 -19.39 43.61
N THR A 201 -28.75 -18.81 42.41
CA THR A 201 -29.53 -17.58 42.14
C THR A 201 -31.04 -17.87 42.19
N PRO A 202 -31.86 -17.12 42.97
CA PRO A 202 -33.31 -17.32 43.02
C PRO A 202 -33.97 -17.09 41.65
N PRO A 203 -35.04 -17.84 41.27
CA PRO A 203 -35.70 -17.68 39.97
C PRO A 203 -36.22 -16.25 39.71
N ALA A 204 -36.65 -15.55 40.76
CA ALA A 204 -37.12 -14.16 40.67
C ALA A 204 -36.01 -13.16 40.31
N GLU A 205 -34.76 -13.45 40.67
CA GLU A 205 -33.59 -12.58 40.45
C GLU A 205 -32.75 -13.01 39.24
N ALA A 206 -32.87 -14.28 38.82
CA ALA A 206 -32.07 -14.89 37.77
C ALA A 206 -32.03 -14.06 36.48
N HIS A 207 -33.16 -13.52 36.02
CA HIS A 207 -33.18 -12.67 34.83
C HIS A 207 -32.39 -11.37 35.03
N ALA A 208 -32.54 -10.67 36.16
CA ALA A 208 -31.81 -9.43 36.44
C ALA A 208 -30.29 -9.68 36.55
N VAL A 209 -29.90 -10.78 37.22
CA VAL A 209 -28.49 -11.19 37.36
C VAL A 209 -27.89 -11.55 36.00
N VAL A 210 -28.57 -12.33 35.17
CA VAL A 210 -28.12 -12.69 33.82
C VAL A 210 -28.00 -11.45 32.92
N GLN A 211 -28.97 -10.54 32.92
CA GLN A 211 -28.88 -9.30 32.14
C GLN A 211 -27.71 -8.41 32.58
N ALA A 212 -27.42 -8.33 33.88
CA ALA A 212 -26.25 -7.62 34.40
C ALA A 212 -24.92 -8.28 33.96
N GLN A 213 -24.88 -9.61 33.89
CA GLN A 213 -23.71 -10.36 33.39
C GLN A 213 -23.50 -10.20 31.90
N ILE A 214 -24.54 -10.36 31.07
CA ILE A 214 -24.51 -10.12 29.62
C ILE A 214 -24.06 -8.69 29.34
N THR A 215 -24.60 -7.70 30.06
CA THR A 215 -24.19 -6.29 29.94
C THR A 215 -22.71 -6.09 30.27
N THR A 216 -22.22 -6.71 31.35
CA THR A 216 -20.82 -6.65 31.77
C THR A 216 -19.89 -7.34 30.76
N TYR A 217 -20.31 -8.48 30.22
CA TYR A 217 -19.61 -9.22 29.18
C TYR A 217 -19.50 -8.40 27.88
N ASN A 218 -20.61 -7.84 27.40
CA ASN A 218 -20.63 -6.99 26.21
C ASN A 218 -19.75 -5.73 26.38
N ARG A 219 -19.74 -5.10 27.55
CA ARG A 219 -18.80 -3.99 27.86
C ARG A 219 -17.33 -4.44 27.76
N LYS A 220 -16.98 -5.62 28.27
CA LYS A 220 -15.62 -6.20 28.15
C LYS A 220 -15.26 -6.51 26.68
N ILE A 221 -16.19 -7.02 25.87
CA ILE A 221 -16.00 -7.24 24.42
C ILE A 221 -15.67 -5.93 23.72
N LEU A 222 -16.49 -4.89 23.92
CA LEU A 222 -16.29 -3.59 23.27
C LEU A 222 -14.94 -2.96 23.66
N ALA A 223 -14.54 -3.05 24.93
CA ALA A 223 -13.23 -2.59 25.40
C ALA A 223 -12.05 -3.36 24.76
N ASN A 224 -12.17 -4.68 24.59
CA ASN A 224 -11.13 -5.49 23.97
C ASN A 224 -11.06 -5.29 22.45
N ARG A 225 -12.19 -5.25 21.75
CA ARG A 225 -12.26 -4.93 20.31
C ARG A 225 -11.70 -3.54 20.00
N LYS A 226 -11.91 -2.56 20.89
CA LYS A 226 -11.28 -1.23 20.78
C LYS A 226 -9.75 -1.32 20.82
N LYS A 227 -9.17 -2.08 21.77
CA LYS A 227 -7.71 -2.31 21.85
C LYS A 227 -7.16 -3.03 20.62
N GLU A 228 -7.87 -4.05 20.12
CA GLU A 228 -7.53 -4.75 18.88
C GLU A 228 -7.44 -3.78 17.69
N VAL A 229 -8.46 -2.93 17.51
CA VAL A 229 -8.49 -1.90 16.45
C VAL A 229 -7.39 -0.85 16.61
N GLU A 230 -7.17 -0.33 17.82
CA GLU A 230 -6.12 0.65 18.11
C GLU A 230 -4.71 0.09 17.86
N TYR A 231 -4.48 -1.20 18.18
CA TYR A 231 -3.23 -1.88 17.87
C TYR A 231 -3.02 -2.03 16.36
N LEU A 232 -4.03 -2.50 15.62
CA LEU A 232 -3.93 -2.68 14.17
C LEU A 232 -3.68 -1.37 13.43
N ASP A 233 -4.40 -0.29 13.78
CA ASP A 233 -4.17 1.05 13.21
C ASP A 233 -2.77 1.58 13.55
N LYS A 234 -2.32 1.42 14.80
CA LYS A 234 -0.94 1.77 15.20
C LYS A 234 0.11 0.97 14.42
N ARG A 235 -0.09 -0.34 14.23
CA ARG A 235 0.85 -1.21 13.52
C ARG A 235 0.89 -0.90 12.03
N ALA A 236 -0.27 -0.68 11.39
CA ALA A 236 -0.35 -0.25 10.00
C ALA A 236 0.40 1.08 9.77
N LYS A 237 0.25 2.06 10.68
CA LYS A 237 1.01 3.32 10.65
C LYS A 237 2.53 3.09 10.79
N GLN A 238 2.97 2.20 11.70
CA GLN A 238 4.40 1.86 11.83
C GLN A 238 4.97 1.24 10.54
N ILE A 239 4.25 0.33 9.91
CA ILE A 239 4.62 -0.28 8.62
C ILE A 239 4.75 0.80 7.54
N VAL A 240 3.76 1.69 7.43
CA VAL A 240 3.79 2.83 6.47
C VAL A 240 4.99 3.75 6.71
N THR A 241 5.30 4.10 7.96
CA THR A 241 6.48 4.93 8.28
C THR A 241 7.78 4.23 7.86
N ALA A 242 7.90 2.93 8.10
CA ALA A 242 9.06 2.16 7.68
C ALA A 242 9.16 2.04 6.14
N LEU A 243 8.04 1.88 5.42
CA LEU A 243 8.01 1.93 3.95
C LEU A 243 8.40 3.31 3.41
N ARG A 244 7.94 4.41 4.02
CA ARG A 244 8.36 5.77 3.63
C ARG A 244 9.88 5.94 3.77
N GLN A 245 10.48 5.41 4.84
CA GLN A 245 11.93 5.43 5.04
C GLN A 245 12.67 4.55 4.02
N GLU A 246 12.17 3.34 3.75
CA GLU A 246 12.69 2.43 2.73
C GLU A 246 12.76 3.12 1.35
N TYR A 247 11.65 3.73 0.92
CA TYR A 247 11.56 4.44 -0.37
C TYR A 247 12.43 5.70 -0.42
N ALA A 248 12.46 6.52 0.64
CA ALA A 248 13.34 7.70 0.70
C ALA A 248 14.83 7.30 0.60
N SER A 249 15.23 6.21 1.27
CA SER A 249 16.60 5.69 1.19
C SER A 249 16.93 5.07 -0.17
N GLY A 250 15.95 4.44 -0.84
CA GLY A 250 16.11 3.87 -2.17
C GLY A 250 16.27 4.93 -3.27
N ALA A 251 15.53 6.04 -3.18
CA ALA A 251 15.60 7.14 -4.15
C ALA A 251 16.99 7.81 -4.19
N GLY A 252 17.68 7.89 -3.04
CA GLY A 252 19.04 8.42 -2.96
C GLY A 252 20.14 7.52 -3.56
N GLY A 253 19.85 6.23 -3.77
CA GLY A 253 20.84 5.23 -4.21
C GLY A 253 20.80 4.88 -5.70
N GLY A 254 19.79 5.34 -6.45
CA GLY A 254 19.55 4.95 -7.85
C GLY A 254 19.74 6.04 -8.91
N GLY A 255 19.97 7.30 -8.51
CA GLY A 255 20.02 8.45 -9.43
C GLY A 255 21.28 9.33 -9.36
N ALA A 256 22.14 9.16 -8.35
CA ALA A 256 23.33 9.99 -8.14
C ALA A 256 24.54 9.64 -9.05
N ALA A 257 24.28 9.04 -10.21
CA ALA A 257 25.27 8.75 -11.26
C ALA A 257 25.02 9.51 -12.58
N ALA A 258 24.00 10.40 -12.62
CA ALA A 258 23.63 11.18 -13.80
C ALA A 258 23.64 12.71 -13.57
N ALA A 259 24.10 13.19 -12.40
CA ALA A 259 23.99 14.59 -12.00
C ALA A 259 25.27 15.17 -11.36
N ALA A 260 26.45 14.86 -11.90
CA ALA A 260 27.67 15.65 -11.71
C ALA A 260 28.80 15.19 -12.66
N GLN A 261 29.04 15.92 -13.75
CA GLN A 261 30.35 16.28 -14.34
C GLN A 261 30.18 16.77 -15.80
N PRO A 262 29.90 18.06 -16.03
CA PRO A 262 30.21 18.70 -17.30
C PRO A 262 31.72 18.97 -17.35
N ARG A 263 32.52 17.95 -17.69
CA ARG A 263 33.95 18.13 -17.92
C ARG A 263 34.15 18.82 -19.27
N GLN A 264 34.18 20.16 -19.26
CA GLN A 264 34.72 20.92 -20.38
C GLN A 264 36.19 20.55 -20.55
N GLN A 265 36.52 19.83 -21.62
CA GLN A 265 37.86 19.82 -22.16
C GLN A 265 37.91 20.80 -23.33
N LEU A 266 38.51 21.97 -23.10
CA LEU A 266 39.09 22.75 -24.19
C LEU A 266 40.16 21.88 -24.87
N ALA A 267 40.02 21.66 -26.17
CA ALA A 267 41.10 21.17 -27.02
C ALA A 267 41.51 22.32 -27.96
N VAL A 268 42.72 22.84 -27.78
CA VAL A 268 43.26 23.96 -28.56
C VAL A 268 44.49 23.52 -29.35
N MET A 269 44.27 23.20 -30.65
CA MET A 269 45.19 23.32 -31.80
C MET A 269 46.56 22.53 -31.77
N PRO A 270 47.33 22.44 -32.89
CA PRO A 270 47.13 22.85 -34.30
C PRO A 270 47.35 21.73 -35.37
N GLN A 271 47.43 22.15 -36.64
CA GLN A 271 47.54 21.40 -37.92
C GLN A 271 48.80 20.52 -38.15
N GLN A 272 48.66 19.53 -39.05
CA GLN A 272 49.43 19.30 -40.32
C GLN A 272 48.56 18.39 -41.24
N GLN A 273 48.19 18.71 -42.50
CA GLN A 273 48.95 18.69 -43.78
C GLN A 273 49.70 17.35 -44.06
N GLN A 274 49.63 16.69 -45.23
CA GLN A 274 48.75 16.72 -46.44
C GLN A 274 48.89 15.36 -47.24
N PRO A 275 48.09 15.06 -48.30
CA PRO A 275 48.05 13.77 -49.05
C PRO A 275 48.82 13.79 -50.40
N PRO A 276 48.97 12.67 -51.18
CA PRO A 276 47.98 12.37 -52.27
C PRO A 276 47.86 10.92 -52.88
N GLN A 277 46.61 10.52 -53.21
CA GLN A 277 46.15 9.87 -54.47
C GLN A 277 46.40 8.38 -54.90
N GLN A 278 45.49 7.97 -55.83
CA GLN A 278 45.49 6.85 -56.81
C GLN A 278 44.92 5.48 -56.35
N GLN A 279 44.15 4.70 -57.16
CA GLN A 279 43.59 4.90 -58.53
C GLN A 279 42.33 4.00 -58.82
N ARG A 280 41.39 4.57 -59.59
CA ARG A 280 40.36 4.02 -60.54
C ARG A 280 39.67 2.63 -60.38
N ALA A 281 38.34 2.70 -60.57
CA ALA A 281 37.26 1.71 -60.84
C ALA A 281 37.39 0.98 -62.23
N PRO A 282 36.36 0.30 -62.87
CA PRO A 282 34.92 0.10 -62.54
C PRO A 282 34.24 -1.27 -62.94
N GLY A 283 32.92 -1.41 -62.65
CA GLY A 283 31.96 -2.33 -63.33
C GLY A 283 31.25 -3.36 -62.43
N ILE A 284 29.98 -3.80 -62.63
CA ILE A 284 29.00 -3.60 -63.74
C ILE A 284 27.53 -3.85 -63.24
N VAL A 285 26.59 -2.98 -63.66
CA VAL A 285 25.15 -3.16 -64.03
C VAL A 285 24.11 -3.91 -63.13
N GLY A 286 22.95 -3.26 -62.90
CA GLY A 286 21.62 -3.93 -62.86
C GLY A 286 20.65 -3.54 -61.72
N GLY A 287 19.66 -2.66 -61.97
CA GLY A 287 18.50 -2.42 -61.07
C GLY A 287 17.24 -3.16 -61.57
N PRO A 288 15.99 -2.69 -61.31
CA PRO A 288 15.52 -1.69 -60.34
C PRO A 288 14.37 -2.23 -59.43
N GLY A 289 13.88 -1.44 -58.46
CA GLY A 289 12.63 -1.79 -57.74
C GLY A 289 12.45 -1.14 -56.36
N ALA A 290 12.07 0.14 -56.31
CA ALA A 290 11.68 0.78 -55.06
C ALA A 290 10.25 0.37 -54.65
N ALA A 291 10.09 -0.18 -53.45
CA ALA A 291 8.79 -0.46 -52.83
C ALA A 291 8.53 0.52 -51.67
N PRO A 292 7.35 1.17 -51.58
CA PRO A 292 7.11 2.26 -50.63
C PRO A 292 6.86 1.82 -49.18
N SER A 293 7.11 2.75 -48.26
CA SER A 293 7.04 2.56 -46.81
C SER A 293 5.61 2.38 -46.27
N ARG A 294 5.41 1.38 -45.39
CA ARG A 294 4.13 1.12 -44.69
C ARG A 294 3.59 2.28 -43.85
N MET A 295 4.43 3.27 -43.53
CA MET A 295 4.08 4.38 -42.62
C MET A 295 3.18 5.46 -43.29
N GLN A 296 2.90 5.34 -44.59
CA GLN A 296 2.22 6.39 -45.37
C GLN A 296 0.80 6.02 -45.85
N GLN A 297 0.24 4.89 -45.39
CA GLN A 297 -1.08 4.37 -45.83
C GLN A 297 -2.16 4.30 -44.72
N ALA A 298 -1.93 4.90 -43.55
CA ALA A 298 -2.84 4.81 -42.39
C ALA A 298 -3.46 6.16 -41.96
N ALA A 299 -3.64 7.10 -42.91
CA ALA A 299 -4.18 8.45 -42.65
C ALA A 299 -5.37 8.81 -43.58
N ALA A 300 -6.10 7.81 -44.07
CA ALA A 300 -7.23 7.99 -44.98
C ALA A 300 -8.33 6.92 -44.79
N GLN A 301 -8.70 6.63 -43.53
CA GLN A 301 -9.90 5.86 -43.16
C GLN A 301 -10.24 5.94 -41.66
N ALA A 302 -10.28 7.16 -41.12
CA ALA A 302 -10.92 7.54 -39.85
C ALA A 302 -11.14 9.05 -39.85
#